data_AF-A0A6G1IBL9-F1
#
_entry.id   AF-A0A6G1IBL9-F1
#
_cell.length_a   1.000
_cell.length_b   1.000
_cell.length_c   1.000
_cell.angle_alpha   90.00
_cell.angle_beta   90.00
_cell.angle_gamma   90.00
#
_symmetry.space_group_name_H-M   'P 1'
#
loop_
_entity.id
_entity.type
_entity.pdbx_description
1 polymer ?
#
loop_
_entity_poly.entity_id
_entity_poly.type
_entity_poly.pdbx_seq_one_letter_code
_entity_poly.pdbx_strand_id
1 'polypeptide(L)'
;MPVTRAQLARLSKNSHPGYTHHSTPQKSRILGAVAFLDTKGITGQKASVFRANGVSKARGWAILAAGEERRRLGQESRGEETRGRPPLISPEDLRRMERIIEDLDAEGRSMSWETLAYESGLEVSARTVKRAMGTLDYHKCIACRKG
;
A
#
# COMPACT_ATOMS: atom_id res chain seq x y z
N MET A 1 23.17 9.03 -0.34
CA MET A 1 22.28 9.48 -1.42
C MET A 1 21.69 10.83 -1.05
N PRO A 2 21.95 11.92 -1.79
CA PRO A 2 21.35 13.22 -1.51
C PRO A 2 19.84 13.19 -1.80
N VAL A 3 19.05 13.74 -0.88
CA VAL A 3 17.58 13.77 -0.96
C VAL A 3 17.17 14.79 -2.02
N THR A 4 16.30 14.39 -2.95
CA THR A 4 15.90 15.26 -4.07
C THR A 4 14.95 16.37 -3.61
N ARG A 5 14.98 17.51 -4.32
CA ARG A 5 14.12 18.69 -4.03
C ARG A 5 12.62 18.36 -4.04
N ALA A 6 12.21 17.40 -4.87
CA ALA A 6 10.83 16.89 -4.91
C ALA A 6 10.44 16.09 -3.65
N GLN A 7 11.39 15.32 -3.08
CA GLN A 7 11.18 14.60 -1.82
C GLN A 7 11.05 15.58 -0.64
N LEU A 8 11.85 16.65 -0.61
CA LEU A 8 11.75 17.69 0.41
C LEU A 8 10.40 18.43 0.35
N ALA A 9 9.91 18.74 -0.84
CA ALA A 9 8.61 19.39 -1.03
C ALA A 9 7.44 18.53 -0.51
N ARG A 10 7.47 17.21 -0.71
CA ARG A 10 6.45 16.27 -0.18
C ARG A 10 6.49 16.18 1.34
N LEU A 11 7.67 16.17 1.95
CA LEU A 11 7.82 16.17 3.40
C LEU A 11 7.24 17.44 4.04
N SER A 12 7.45 18.61 3.40
CA SER A 12 6.94 19.89 3.91
C SER A 12 5.40 19.99 3.88
N LYS A 13 4.75 19.42 2.87
CA LYS A 13 3.29 19.50 2.68
C LYS A 13 2.49 18.65 3.68
N ASN A 14 3.13 17.65 4.31
CA ASN A 14 2.50 16.80 5.33
C ASN A 14 2.67 17.33 6.76
N SER A 15 3.31 18.49 6.94
CA SER A 15 3.51 19.11 8.24
C SER A 15 2.29 19.96 8.64
N HIS A 16 1.29 19.35 9.29
CA HIS A 16 0.25 20.12 9.96
C HIS A 16 0.85 20.91 11.14
N PRO A 17 0.55 22.22 11.30
CA PRO A 17 1.20 23.08 12.29
C PRO A 17 0.95 22.68 13.76
N GLY A 18 -0.04 21.82 14.03
CA GLY A 18 -0.30 21.24 15.35
C GLY A 18 0.23 19.82 15.56
N TYR A 19 0.81 19.18 14.53
CA TYR A 19 1.20 17.78 14.58
C TYR A 19 2.73 17.61 14.42
N THR A 20 3.44 17.54 15.54
CA THR A 20 4.86 17.20 15.54
C THR A 20 5.03 15.69 15.40
N HIS A 21 5.45 15.23 14.21
CA HIS A 21 5.86 13.85 14.03
C HIS A 21 7.11 13.57 14.88
N HIS A 22 7.00 12.68 15.88
CA HIS A 22 8.19 12.19 16.58
C HIS A 22 9.10 11.46 15.61
N SER A 23 10.39 11.75 15.71
CA SER A 23 11.40 11.19 14.84
C SER A 23 11.56 9.69 15.05
N THR A 24 12.01 8.98 14.02
CA THR A 24 12.29 7.54 14.12
C THR A 24 13.26 7.21 15.27
N PRO A 25 14.35 7.97 15.50
CA PRO A 25 15.22 7.76 16.66
C PRO A 25 14.50 7.90 18.01
N GLN A 26 13.61 8.88 18.18
CA GLN A 26 12.84 9.06 19.42
C GLN A 26 11.94 7.85 19.70
N LYS A 27 11.27 7.35 18.65
CA LYS A 27 10.41 6.15 18.76
C LYS A 27 11.24 4.91 19.15
N SER A 28 12.39 4.70 18.54
CA SER A 28 13.26 3.57 18.84
C SER A 28 13.80 3.61 20.27
N ARG A 29 14.17 4.79 20.80
CA ARG A 29 14.61 4.93 22.20
C ARG A 29 13.52 4.53 23.19
N ILE A 30 12.28 4.96 22.95
CA ILE A 30 11.13 4.62 23.80
C ILE A 30 10.89 3.11 23.77
N LEU A 31 10.90 2.50 22.57
CA LEU A 31 10.71 1.05 22.42
C LEU A 31 11.79 0.26 23.15
N GLY A 32 13.07 0.64 22.99
CA GLY A 32 14.19 -0.02 23.66
C GLY A 32 14.17 0.14 25.17
N ALA A 33 13.89 1.36 25.67
CA ALA A 33 13.80 1.62 27.10
C ALA A 33 12.64 0.86 27.76
N VAL A 34 11.48 0.78 27.10
CA VAL A 34 10.34 0.01 27.61
C VAL A 34 10.63 -1.49 27.56
N ALA A 35 11.24 -2.00 26.49
CA ALA A 35 11.66 -3.40 26.43
C ALA A 35 12.65 -3.76 27.55
N PHE A 36 13.60 -2.87 27.85
CA PHE A 36 14.52 -3.05 28.99
C PHE A 36 13.78 -3.09 30.33
N LEU A 37 12.84 -2.17 30.57
CA LEU A 37 12.03 -2.18 31.80
C LEU A 37 11.20 -3.46 31.94
N ASP A 38 10.61 -3.92 30.84
CA ASP A 38 9.82 -5.16 30.81
C ASP A 38 10.72 -6.37 31.11
N THR A 39 11.93 -6.45 30.56
CA THR A 39 12.90 -7.53 30.89
C THR A 39 13.38 -7.50 32.34
N LYS A 40 13.42 -6.31 32.96
CA LYS A 40 13.80 -6.13 34.37
C LYS A 40 12.61 -6.30 35.33
N GLY A 41 11.40 -6.51 34.83
CA GLY A 41 10.19 -6.65 35.63
C GLY A 41 9.74 -5.35 36.31
N ILE A 42 10.22 -4.19 35.87
CA ILE A 42 9.89 -2.89 36.48
C ILE A 42 8.59 -2.36 35.85
N THR A 43 7.49 -2.44 36.59
CA THR A 43 6.18 -1.95 36.15
C THR A 43 5.94 -0.49 36.55
N GLY A 44 5.09 0.23 35.81
CA GLY A 44 4.66 1.60 36.14
C GLY A 44 5.53 2.76 35.65
N GLN A 45 6.78 2.52 35.26
CA GLN A 45 7.70 3.61 34.85
C GLN A 45 7.61 4.04 33.37
N LYS A 46 6.75 3.40 32.56
CA LYS A 46 6.61 3.70 31.12
C LYS A 46 6.23 5.15 30.85
N ALA A 47 5.41 5.76 31.72
CA ALA A 47 5.05 7.17 31.63
C ALA A 47 6.26 8.12 31.83
N SER A 48 7.21 7.74 32.68
CA SER A 48 8.44 8.49 32.90
C SER A 48 9.37 8.42 31.69
N VAL A 49 9.45 7.26 31.04
CA VAL A 49 10.20 7.08 29.78
C VAL A 49 9.65 7.99 28.67
N PHE A 50 8.32 8.10 28.56
CA PHE A 50 7.71 8.99 27.57
C PHE A 50 8.07 10.46 27.83
N ARG A 51 7.96 10.89 29.09
CA ARG A 51 8.28 12.26 29.50
C ARG A 51 9.76 12.60 29.25
N ALA A 52 10.67 11.68 29.58
CA ALA A 52 12.11 11.84 29.35
C ALA A 52 12.46 11.99 27.85
N ASN A 53 11.61 11.46 26.96
CA ASN A 53 11.77 11.58 25.51
C ASN A 53 10.92 12.70 24.88
N GLY A 54 10.27 13.55 25.70
CA GLY A 54 9.44 14.66 25.22
C GLY A 54 8.15 14.22 24.54
N VAL A 55 7.60 13.04 24.91
CA VAL A 55 6.41 12.46 24.30
C VAL A 55 5.25 12.46 25.30
N SER A 56 4.06 12.88 24.86
CA SER A 56 2.85 12.82 25.68
C SER A 56 2.45 11.37 25.97
N LYS A 57 1.74 11.11 27.08
CA LYS A 57 1.33 9.74 27.44
C LYS A 57 0.57 9.04 26.32
N ALA A 58 -0.44 9.71 25.76
CA ALA A 58 -1.25 9.17 24.66
C ALA A 58 -0.38 8.77 23.45
N ARG A 59 0.61 9.61 23.12
CA ARG A 59 1.48 9.35 21.98
C ARG A 59 2.53 8.26 22.29
N GLY A 60 3.01 8.18 23.52
CA GLY A 60 3.90 7.11 23.98
C GLY A 60 3.26 5.74 23.82
N TRP A 61 2.01 5.58 24.26
CA TRP A 61 1.24 4.35 24.06
C TRP A 61 1.00 4.02 22.58
N ALA A 62 0.67 5.02 21.76
CA ALA A 62 0.53 4.82 20.31
C ALA A 62 1.85 4.37 19.64
N ILE A 63 3.00 4.84 20.13
CA ILE A 63 4.31 4.39 19.64
C ILE A 63 4.58 2.93 20.04
N LEU A 64 4.22 2.52 21.27
CA LEU A 64 4.36 1.14 21.71
C LEU A 64 3.48 0.20 20.87
N ALA A 65 2.20 0.55 20.67
CA ALA A 65 1.27 -0.23 19.85
C ALA A 65 1.76 -0.37 18.40
N ALA A 66 2.19 0.74 17.77
CA ALA A 66 2.75 0.71 16.42
C ALA A 66 4.08 -0.05 16.34
N GLY A 67 4.87 -0.06 17.41
CA GLY A 67 6.12 -0.82 17.51
C GLY A 67 5.89 -2.33 17.71
N GLU A 68 4.80 -2.73 18.37
CA GLU A 68 4.33 -4.12 18.42
C GLU A 68 3.82 -4.58 17.06
N GLU A 69 2.98 -3.77 16.40
CA GLU A 69 2.51 -4.02 15.04
C GLU A 69 3.68 -4.15 14.07
N ARG A 70 4.68 -3.26 14.15
CA ARG A 70 5.90 -3.34 13.32
C ARG A 70 6.75 -4.58 13.61
N ARG A 71 6.85 -5.01 14.87
CA ARG A 71 7.53 -6.28 15.22
C ARG A 71 6.77 -7.49 14.66
N ARG A 72 5.45 -7.39 14.50
CA ARG A 72 4.64 -8.39 13.79
C ARG A 72 4.79 -8.34 12.27
N LEU A 73 5.33 -7.28 11.65
CA LEU A 73 5.53 -7.19 10.19
C LEU A 73 6.59 -8.17 9.62
N GLY A 74 7.16 -9.06 10.44
CA GLY A 74 7.92 -10.25 9.98
C GLY A 74 7.10 -11.54 9.95
N GLN A 75 5.84 -11.49 10.38
CA GLN A 75 4.87 -12.58 10.36
C GLN A 75 3.71 -12.08 9.51
N GLU A 76 3.56 -12.63 8.30
CA GLU A 76 2.54 -12.30 7.30
C GLU A 76 1.34 -11.57 7.92
N SER A 77 1.26 -10.26 7.67
CA SER A 77 0.13 -9.47 8.13
C SER A 77 -1.13 -10.05 7.47
N ARG A 78 -1.89 -10.86 8.22
CA ARG A 78 -3.20 -11.41 7.86
C ARG A 78 -4.27 -10.35 7.56
N GLY A 79 -3.94 -9.05 7.66
CA GLY A 79 -4.83 -7.98 7.23
C GLY A 79 -4.69 -7.80 5.73
N GLU A 80 -5.75 -8.12 4.97
CA GLU A 80 -5.90 -7.61 3.62
C GLU A 80 -5.82 -6.07 3.67
N GLU A 81 -4.90 -5.48 2.92
CA GLU A 81 -4.75 -4.04 2.81
C GLU A 81 -6.06 -3.44 2.27
N THR A 82 -6.85 -2.85 3.18
CA THR A 82 -8.18 -2.28 2.88
C THR A 82 -8.09 -0.82 2.40
N ARG A 83 -6.89 -0.24 2.33
CA ARG A 83 -6.71 1.12 1.82
C ARG A 83 -6.73 1.11 0.29
N GLY A 84 -7.68 1.85 -0.28
CA GLY A 84 -7.71 2.14 -1.71
C GLY A 84 -9.12 2.40 -2.22
N ARG A 85 -9.20 3.01 -3.40
CA ARG A 85 -10.45 3.01 -4.18
C ARG A 85 -10.65 1.59 -4.72
N PRO A 86 -11.84 0.98 -4.59
CA PRO A 86 -12.12 -0.31 -5.22
C PRO A 86 -11.78 -0.26 -6.72
N PRO A 87 -11.18 -1.32 -7.27
CA PRO A 87 -10.89 -1.39 -8.70
C PRO A 87 -12.21 -1.31 -9.49
N LEU A 88 -12.17 -0.63 -10.65
CA LEU A 88 -13.36 -0.51 -11.51
C LEU A 88 -13.74 -1.83 -12.20
N ILE A 89 -12.78 -2.74 -12.32
CA ILE A 89 -12.95 -4.04 -12.97
C ILE A 89 -12.84 -5.08 -11.87
N SER A 90 -13.89 -5.88 -11.69
CA SER A 90 -13.89 -6.94 -10.69
C SER A 90 -13.05 -8.14 -11.15
N PRO A 91 -12.64 -9.02 -10.22
CA PRO A 91 -11.99 -10.29 -10.58
C PRO A 91 -12.86 -11.18 -11.50
N GLU A 92 -14.18 -11.10 -11.37
CA GLU A 92 -15.11 -11.86 -12.24
C GLU A 92 -15.12 -11.31 -13.66
N ASP A 93 -15.06 -9.98 -13.80
CA ASP A 93 -14.97 -9.32 -15.10
C ASP A 93 -13.63 -9.60 -15.80
N LEU A 94 -12.53 -9.69 -15.03
CA LEU A 94 -11.23 -10.15 -15.55
C LEU A 94 -11.32 -11.55 -16.15
N ARG A 95 -11.96 -12.50 -15.46
CA ARG A 95 -12.19 -13.87 -15.98
C ARG A 95 -13.12 -13.91 -17.18
N ARG A 96 -14.06 -12.96 -17.30
CA ARG A 96 -14.91 -12.83 -18.48
C ARG A 96 -14.08 -12.36 -19.68
N MET A 97 -13.24 -11.35 -19.49
CA MET A 97 -12.34 -10.86 -20.54
C MET A 97 -11.32 -11.90 -20.97
N GLU A 98 -10.76 -12.69 -20.04
CA GLU A 98 -9.85 -13.80 -20.35
C GLU A 98 -10.50 -14.84 -21.26
N ARG A 99 -11.72 -15.28 -20.94
CA ARG A 99 -12.47 -16.23 -21.80
C ARG A 99 -12.69 -15.69 -23.22
N ILE A 100 -13.05 -14.41 -23.35
CA ILE A 100 -13.23 -13.78 -24.66
C ILE A 100 -11.92 -13.82 -25.47
N ILE A 101 -10.79 -13.56 -24.83
CA ILE A 101 -9.48 -13.64 -25.49
C ILE A 101 -9.16 -15.07 -25.90
N GLU A 102 -9.35 -16.05 -25.02
CA GLU A 102 -9.10 -17.47 -25.30
C GLU A 102 -9.94 -17.98 -26.49
N ASP A 103 -11.23 -17.61 -26.54
CA ASP A 103 -12.13 -17.96 -27.64
C ASP A 103 -11.66 -17.36 -28.98
N LEU A 104 -11.12 -16.13 -28.97
CA LEU A 104 -10.62 -15.45 -30.17
C LEU A 104 -9.22 -15.91 -30.60
N ASP A 105 -8.38 -16.29 -29.66
CA ASP A 105 -7.03 -16.80 -29.94
C ASP A 105 -7.11 -18.17 -30.63
N ALA A 106 -8.12 -18.99 -30.27
CA ALA A 106 -8.46 -20.22 -31.00
C ALA A 106 -8.78 -19.97 -32.49
N GLU A 107 -9.24 -18.76 -32.83
CA GLU A 107 -9.57 -18.34 -34.20
C GLU A 107 -8.47 -17.47 -34.84
N GLY A 108 -7.37 -17.21 -34.12
CA GLY A 108 -6.26 -16.36 -34.57
C GLY A 108 -6.64 -14.89 -34.76
N ARG A 109 -7.68 -14.40 -34.07
CA ARG A 109 -8.18 -13.03 -34.21
C ARG A 109 -7.59 -12.13 -33.13
N SER A 110 -7.14 -10.94 -33.54
CA SER A 110 -6.74 -9.87 -32.61
C SER A 110 -7.86 -8.85 -32.43
N MET A 111 -8.08 -8.40 -31.19
CA MET A 111 -9.05 -7.37 -30.83
C MET A 111 -8.40 -6.18 -30.12
N SER A 112 -9.05 -5.01 -30.14
CA SER A 112 -8.59 -3.85 -29.37
C SER A 112 -9.13 -3.89 -27.95
N TRP A 113 -8.55 -3.08 -27.07
CA TRP A 113 -9.01 -2.96 -25.68
C TRP A 113 -10.41 -2.36 -25.57
N GLU A 114 -10.78 -1.47 -26.50
CA GLU A 114 -12.15 -0.93 -26.59
C GLU A 114 -13.15 -2.03 -26.94
N THR A 115 -12.83 -2.88 -27.91
CA THR A 115 -13.70 -4.02 -28.27
C THR A 115 -13.82 -5.00 -27.11
N LEU A 116 -12.72 -5.31 -26.42
CA LEU A 116 -12.76 -6.19 -25.25
C LEU A 116 -13.63 -5.63 -24.12
N ALA A 117 -13.57 -4.32 -23.86
CA ALA A 117 -14.44 -3.66 -22.89
C ALA A 117 -15.92 -3.82 -23.28
N TYR A 118 -16.23 -3.58 -24.55
CA TYR A 118 -17.59 -3.70 -25.08
C TYR A 118 -18.12 -5.13 -24.99
N GLU A 119 -17.36 -6.12 -25.46
CA GLU A 119 -17.76 -7.55 -25.44
C GLU A 119 -17.89 -8.10 -24.01
N SER A 120 -17.10 -7.57 -23.06
CA SER A 120 -17.21 -7.94 -21.65
C SER A 120 -18.36 -7.22 -20.90
N GLY A 121 -19.07 -6.32 -21.57
CA GLY A 121 -20.18 -5.54 -21.00
C GLY A 121 -19.73 -4.43 -20.06
N LEU A 122 -18.49 -3.95 -20.18
CA LEU A 122 -17.90 -2.95 -19.30
C LEU A 122 -17.82 -1.57 -19.96
N GLU A 123 -18.42 -0.56 -19.33
CA GLU A 123 -18.28 0.85 -19.72
C GLU A 123 -17.01 1.47 -19.12
N VAL A 124 -15.85 0.94 -19.48
CA VAL A 124 -14.55 1.42 -18.99
C VAL A 124 -13.64 1.82 -20.15
N SER A 125 -12.75 2.79 -19.90
CA SER A 125 -11.77 3.18 -20.90
C SER A 125 -10.82 2.02 -21.25
N ALA A 126 -10.37 1.95 -22.50
CA ALA A 126 -9.34 1.02 -22.95
C ALA A 126 -8.07 1.04 -22.08
N ARG A 127 -7.70 2.22 -21.54
CA ARG A 127 -6.57 2.36 -20.62
C ARG A 127 -6.80 1.61 -19.30
N THR A 128 -8.03 1.56 -18.82
CA THR A 128 -8.42 0.80 -17.63
C THR A 128 -8.30 -0.69 -17.90
N VAL A 129 -8.84 -1.16 -19.03
CA VAL A 129 -8.73 -2.56 -19.46
C VAL A 129 -7.28 -2.98 -19.60
N LYS A 130 -6.47 -2.22 -20.33
CA LYS A 130 -5.03 -2.48 -20.50
C LYS A 130 -4.29 -2.61 -19.16
N ARG A 131 -4.60 -1.74 -18.19
CA ARG A 131 -3.98 -1.82 -16.86
C ARG A 131 -4.43 -3.05 -16.09
N ALA A 132 -5.72 -3.39 -16.15
CA ALA A 132 -6.27 -4.53 -15.45
C ALA A 132 -5.76 -5.84 -16.06
N MET A 133 -5.89 -6.02 -17.38
CA MET A 133 -5.39 -7.19 -18.10
C MET A 133 -3.86 -7.33 -18.03
N GLY A 134 -3.13 -6.22 -17.95
CA GLY A 134 -1.68 -6.24 -17.72
C GLY A 134 -1.26 -6.80 -16.36
N THR A 135 -2.16 -6.87 -15.36
CA THR A 135 -1.87 -7.57 -14.09
C THR A 135 -1.88 -9.09 -14.24
N LEU A 136 -2.52 -9.58 -15.30
CA LEU A 136 -2.53 -10.99 -15.74
C LEU A 136 -1.51 -11.24 -16.88
N ASP A 137 -0.60 -10.30 -17.11
CA ASP A 137 0.44 -10.35 -18.15
C ASP A 137 -0.07 -10.37 -19.61
N TYR A 138 -1.32 -9.95 -19.85
CA TYR A 138 -1.82 -9.72 -21.20
C TYR A 138 -1.34 -8.36 -21.72
N HIS A 139 -0.59 -8.40 -22.82
CA HIS A 139 -0.05 -7.21 -23.49
C HIS A 139 -0.46 -7.15 -24.95
N LYS A 140 -0.40 -5.94 -25.52
CA LYS A 140 -0.56 -5.77 -26.96
C LYS A 140 0.57 -6.52 -27.67
N CYS A 141 0.21 -7.40 -28.61
CA CYS A 141 1.18 -8.06 -29.47
C CYS A 141 2.04 -7.01 -30.20
N ILE A 142 3.36 -7.20 -30.19
CA ILE A 142 4.34 -6.28 -30.79
C ILE A 142 4.08 -6.09 -32.29
N ALA A 143 3.58 -7.13 -32.97
CA ALA A 143 3.27 -7.09 -34.40
C ALA A 143 1.91 -6.45 -34.72
N CYS A 144 0.98 -6.39 -33.75
CA CYS A 144 -0.36 -5.88 -33.97
C CYS A 144 -0.35 -4.35 -33.86
N ARG A 145 -0.76 -3.63 -34.92
CA ARG A 145 -0.93 -2.17 -34.88
C ARG A 145 -2.25 -1.74 -34.24
N LYS A 146 -3.27 -2.60 -34.23
CA LYS A 146 -4.58 -2.34 -33.59
C LYS A 146 -4.41 -2.28 -32.08
N GLY A 147 -4.96 -1.25 -31.44
CA GLY A 147 -5.07 -1.12 -30.00
C GLY A 147 -5.37 0.30 -29.61
#